data_AF-A0A519ZH70-F1
#
_entry.id   AF-A0A519ZH70-F1
#
_cell.length_a   1.000
_cell.length_b   1.000
_cell.length_c   1.000
_cell.angle_alpha   90.00
_cell.angle_beta   90.00
_cell.angle_gamma   90.00
#
_symmetry.space_group_name_H-M   'P 1'
#
loop_
_entity.id
_entity.type
_entity.pdbx_description
1 polymer ?
#
loop_
_entity_poly.entity_id
_entity_poly.type
_entity_poly.pdbx_seq_one_letter_code
_entity_poly.pdbx_strand_id
1 'polypeptide(L)'
;MSTGKYRKDHTCLNCGFHVDKHYCSSCGQPNVELKESFWAFIGHSVAHYFHFDSKFFQTMSPLLTKPGAVTLDYIAGKRARYINPVNLYIFVSIVYFLIVPAAREEHSSAENENVKTVTAKSLDSVQAKVDKAHNFKGVLKYGLDKAKISAVIFEYKRMSFNDQASYLDSIKKVP
;
A
#
# COMPACT_ATOMS: atom_id res chain seq x y z
N MET A 1 -8.19 -8.16 -33.60
CA MET A 1 -7.78 -9.57 -33.82
C MET A 1 -6.28 -9.63 -33.57
N SER A 2 -5.82 -10.41 -32.58
CA SER A 2 -4.39 -10.49 -32.23
C SER A 2 -3.61 -11.03 -33.42
N THR A 3 -2.62 -10.27 -33.87
CA THR A 3 -1.61 -10.65 -34.86
C THR A 3 -0.42 -11.33 -34.17
N GLY A 4 -0.67 -12.04 -33.07
CA GLY A 4 0.33 -12.86 -32.40
C GLY A 4 0.65 -14.09 -33.24
N LYS A 5 1.94 -14.38 -33.41
CA LYS A 5 2.40 -15.61 -34.07
C LYS A 5 2.01 -16.82 -33.21
N TYR A 6 1.38 -17.84 -33.79
CA TYR A 6 1.03 -19.06 -33.06
C TYR A 6 2.27 -19.93 -32.79
N ARG A 7 2.30 -20.60 -31.64
CA ARG A 7 3.33 -21.61 -31.33
C ARG A 7 3.17 -22.80 -32.27
N LYS A 8 4.30 -23.43 -32.63
CA LYS A 8 4.32 -24.69 -33.40
C LYS A 8 4.00 -25.93 -32.56
N ASP A 9 4.14 -25.82 -31.24
CA ASP A 9 3.87 -26.90 -30.29
C ASP A 9 2.36 -27.04 -30.07
N HIS A 10 1.88 -28.28 -30.14
CA HIS A 10 0.48 -28.65 -29.96
C HIS A 10 0.16 -29.05 -28.51
N THR A 11 1.05 -28.80 -27.55
CA THR A 11 0.82 -29.09 -26.13
C THR A 11 0.42 -27.82 -25.38
N CYS A 12 -0.72 -27.86 -24.69
CA CYS A 12 -1.16 -26.73 -23.89
C CYS A 12 -0.27 -26.52 -22.65
N LEU A 13 0.30 -25.31 -22.49
CA LEU A 13 1.13 -24.97 -21.32
C LEU A 13 0.35 -24.90 -20.00
N ASN A 14 -0.98 -24.80 -20.03
CA ASN A 14 -1.82 -24.74 -18.82
C ASN A 14 -2.24 -26.12 -18.32
N CYS A 15 -2.78 -26.95 -19.21
CA CYS A 15 -3.41 -28.23 -18.84
C CYS A 15 -2.75 -29.47 -19.48
N GLY A 16 -1.77 -29.29 -20.36
CA GLY A 16 -1.12 -30.40 -21.08
C GLY A 16 -1.95 -31.02 -22.21
N PHE A 17 -3.20 -30.58 -22.41
CA PHE A 17 -4.06 -31.12 -23.47
C PHE A 17 -3.56 -30.74 -24.88
N HIS A 18 -3.90 -31.57 -25.87
CA HIS A 18 -3.55 -31.32 -27.27
C HIS A 18 -4.30 -30.08 -27.82
N VAL A 19 -3.59 -29.21 -28.56
CA VAL A 19 -4.12 -27.97 -29.12
C VAL A 19 -3.99 -28.00 -30.64
N ASP A 20 -5.12 -27.99 -31.34
CA ASP A 20 -5.12 -28.12 -32.80
C ASP A 20 -4.48 -26.91 -33.50
N LYS A 21 -5.02 -25.70 -33.28
CA LYS A 21 -4.61 -24.50 -34.01
C LYS A 21 -4.48 -23.26 -33.13
N HIS A 22 -5.59 -22.79 -32.56
CA HIS A 22 -5.65 -21.43 -32.00
C HIS A 22 -5.84 -21.40 -30.48
N TYR A 23 -6.75 -22.22 -29.97
CA TYR A 23 -7.14 -22.26 -28.56
C TYR A 23 -7.23 -23.70 -28.08
N CYS A 24 -6.88 -23.94 -26.82
CA CYS A 24 -7.10 -25.22 -26.17
C CYS A 24 -8.59 -25.44 -25.89
N SER A 25 -9.16 -26.55 -26.34
CA SER A 25 -10.57 -26.90 -26.12
C SER A 25 -10.90 -27.21 -24.65
N SER A 26 -9.91 -27.69 -23.88
CA SER A 26 -10.11 -28.04 -22.47
C SER A 26 -10.07 -26.82 -21.54
N CYS A 27 -9.09 -25.92 -21.70
CA CYS A 27 -8.88 -24.81 -20.76
C CYS A 27 -9.01 -23.40 -21.37
N GLY A 28 -9.28 -23.30 -22.68
CA GLY A 28 -9.45 -22.03 -23.38
C GLY A 28 -8.18 -21.20 -23.59
N GLN A 29 -6.98 -21.73 -23.28
CA GLN A 29 -5.74 -20.97 -23.47
C GLN A 29 -5.41 -20.76 -24.95
N PRO A 30 -5.13 -19.52 -25.42
CA PRO A 30 -4.62 -19.28 -26.76
C PRO A 30 -3.19 -19.82 -26.95
N ASN A 31 -2.91 -20.42 -28.11
CA ASN A 31 -1.60 -20.97 -28.48
C ASN A 31 -0.68 -19.91 -29.13
N VAL A 32 -0.60 -18.72 -28.56
CA VAL A 32 0.19 -17.60 -29.11
C VAL A 32 1.58 -17.51 -28.49
N GLU A 33 2.58 -17.16 -29.30
CA GLU A 33 3.91 -16.76 -28.83
C GLU A 33 3.82 -15.43 -28.08
N LEU A 34 4.57 -15.29 -26.98
CA LEU A 34 4.56 -14.10 -26.14
C LEU A 34 5.41 -12.97 -26.76
N LYS A 35 5.00 -12.50 -27.95
CA LYS A 35 5.58 -11.34 -28.64
C LYS A 35 4.49 -10.36 -29.01
N GLU A 36 3.79 -9.84 -28.00
CA GLU A 36 2.82 -8.76 -28.17
C GLU A 36 3.48 -7.46 -27.68
N SER A 37 3.19 -6.34 -28.35
CA SER A 37 3.65 -5.03 -27.90
C SER A 37 2.93 -4.64 -26.61
N PHE A 38 3.66 -4.14 -25.62
CA PHE A 38 3.12 -3.71 -24.32
C PHE A 38 1.91 -2.78 -24.45
N TRP A 39 1.91 -1.93 -25.47
CA TRP A 39 0.83 -0.98 -25.76
C TRP A 39 -0.44 -1.61 -26.36
N ALA A 40 -0.32 -2.60 -27.25
CA ALA A 40 -1.48 -3.31 -27.79
C ALA A 40 -2.18 -4.17 -26.73
N PHE A 41 -1.40 -4.70 -25.78
CA PHE A 41 -1.91 -5.47 -24.66
C PHE A 41 -2.79 -4.65 -23.71
N ILE A 42 -2.41 -3.39 -23.41
CA ILE A 42 -3.19 -2.51 -22.53
C ILE A 42 -4.56 -2.20 -23.13
N GLY A 43 -4.62 -1.88 -24.44
CA GLY A 43 -5.88 -1.54 -25.12
C GLY A 43 -6.94 -2.64 -25.06
N HIS A 44 -6.53 -3.91 -25.17
CA HIS A 44 -7.47 -5.05 -25.07
C HIS A 44 -7.86 -5.41 -23.64
N SER A 45 -7.07 -4.98 -22.65
CA SER A 45 -7.23 -5.40 -21.25
C SER A 45 -8.35 -4.64 -20.53
N VAL A 46 -8.67 -3.41 -20.97
CA VAL A 46 -9.73 -2.55 -20.39
C VAL A 46 -11.15 -3.03 -20.76
N ALA A 47 -11.34 -3.68 -21.90
CA ALA A 47 -12.66 -4.15 -22.34
C ALA A 47 -13.22 -5.34 -21.54
N HIS A 48 -12.37 -6.08 -20.81
CA HIS A 48 -12.74 -7.29 -20.06
C HIS A 48 -12.83 -7.08 -18.53
N TYR A 49 -12.75 -5.83 -18.07
CA TYR A 49 -12.32 -5.50 -16.73
C TYR A 49 -13.31 -5.84 -15.59
N PHE A 50 -14.61 -5.95 -15.89
CA PHE A 50 -15.66 -6.15 -14.87
C PHE A 50 -16.34 -7.52 -14.91
N HIS A 51 -15.75 -8.53 -15.55
CA HIS A 51 -16.22 -9.89 -15.31
C HIS A 51 -15.61 -10.38 -13.98
N PHE A 52 -16.44 -10.41 -12.94
CA PHE A 52 -16.11 -10.99 -11.63
C PHE A 52 -15.98 -12.52 -11.78
N ASP A 53 -14.89 -12.95 -12.40
CA ASP A 53 -14.63 -14.33 -12.81
C ASP A 53 -14.02 -15.13 -11.66
N SER A 54 -14.30 -16.43 -11.65
CA SER A 54 -13.65 -17.48 -10.85
C SER A 54 -12.11 -17.36 -10.79
N LYS A 55 -11.49 -16.79 -11.84
CA LYS A 55 -10.05 -16.52 -11.92
C LYS A 55 -9.55 -15.53 -10.86
N PHE A 56 -10.40 -14.66 -10.34
CA PHE A 56 -10.04 -13.73 -9.27
C PHE A 56 -9.57 -14.47 -8.03
N PHE A 57 -10.39 -15.37 -7.51
CA PHE A 57 -10.02 -16.16 -6.32
C PHE A 57 -8.87 -17.13 -6.61
N GLN A 58 -8.81 -17.69 -7.82
CA GLN A 58 -7.69 -18.53 -8.24
C GLN A 58 -6.36 -17.78 -8.32
N THR A 59 -6.38 -16.46 -8.52
CA THR A 59 -5.18 -15.61 -8.53
C THR A 59 -4.89 -15.08 -7.13
N MET A 60 -5.89 -14.54 -6.44
CA MET A 60 -5.73 -13.88 -5.15
C MET A 60 -5.32 -14.85 -4.04
N SER A 61 -5.92 -16.04 -3.98
CA SER A 61 -5.62 -17.04 -2.95
C SER A 61 -4.13 -17.46 -2.95
N PRO A 62 -3.54 -17.93 -4.07
CA PRO A 62 -2.11 -18.25 -4.09
C PRO A 62 -1.23 -17.01 -3.97
N LEU A 63 -1.67 -15.83 -4.42
CA LEU A 63 -0.89 -14.59 -4.21
C LEU A 63 -0.67 -14.29 -2.73
N LEU A 64 -1.70 -14.51 -1.89
CA LEU A 64 -1.66 -14.27 -0.45
C LEU A 64 -1.06 -15.44 0.34
N THR A 65 -1.28 -16.69 -0.10
CA THR A 65 -0.86 -17.89 0.65
C THR A 65 0.50 -18.46 0.20
N LYS A 66 0.94 -18.19 -1.03
CA LYS A 66 2.15 -18.75 -1.64
C LYS A 66 2.87 -17.68 -2.49
N PRO A 67 3.69 -16.81 -1.88
CA PRO A 67 4.33 -15.73 -2.59
C PRO A 67 5.16 -16.26 -3.77
N GLY A 68 4.98 -15.65 -4.95
CA GLY A 68 5.71 -16.01 -6.17
C GLY A 68 5.18 -17.23 -6.95
N ALA A 69 4.20 -18.00 -6.44
CA ALA A 69 3.67 -19.14 -7.17
C ALA A 69 2.99 -18.72 -8.50
N VAL A 70 2.19 -17.65 -8.44
CA VAL A 70 1.47 -17.10 -9.61
C VAL A 70 2.45 -16.60 -10.66
N THR A 71 3.51 -15.90 -10.25
CA THR A 71 4.50 -15.35 -11.20
C THR A 71 5.29 -16.46 -11.88
N LEU A 72 5.73 -17.49 -11.13
CA LEU A 72 6.44 -18.64 -11.70
C LEU A 72 5.56 -19.40 -12.70
N ASP A 73 4.30 -19.69 -12.34
CA ASP A 73 3.38 -20.36 -13.25
C ASP A 73 3.09 -19.52 -14.51
N TYR A 74 3.00 -18.19 -14.37
CA TYR A 74 2.75 -17.30 -15.50
C TYR A 74 3.93 -17.27 -16.48
N ILE A 75 5.16 -17.26 -15.96
CA ILE A 75 6.40 -17.36 -16.74
C ILE A 75 6.48 -18.74 -17.42
N ALA A 76 6.08 -19.81 -16.72
CA ALA A 76 5.96 -21.15 -17.29
C ALA A 76 4.85 -21.29 -18.35
N GLY A 77 4.00 -20.27 -18.50
CA GLY A 77 2.98 -20.19 -19.56
C GLY A 77 1.58 -20.65 -19.16
N LYS A 78 1.30 -20.89 -17.88
CA LYS A 78 -0.03 -21.26 -17.36
C LYS A 78 -0.92 -20.02 -17.15
N ARG A 79 -1.33 -19.37 -18.24
CA ARG A 79 -1.94 -18.03 -18.19
C ARG A 79 -3.46 -18.03 -18.12
N ALA A 80 -4.13 -19.06 -18.64
CA ALA A 80 -5.60 -19.08 -18.72
C ALA A 80 -6.31 -19.13 -17.35
N ARG A 81 -5.63 -19.66 -16.32
CA ARG A 81 -6.16 -19.79 -14.96
C ARG A 81 -6.00 -18.56 -14.07
N TYR A 82 -5.11 -17.63 -14.45
CA TYR A 82 -4.82 -16.42 -13.66
C TYR A 82 -5.36 -15.18 -14.34
N ILE A 83 -5.64 -14.15 -13.54
CA ILE A 83 -5.95 -12.81 -14.05
C ILE A 83 -4.69 -12.22 -14.67
N ASN A 84 -4.91 -11.47 -15.75
CA ASN A 84 -3.87 -10.67 -16.39
C ASN A 84 -3.20 -9.72 -15.37
N PRO A 85 -1.87 -9.73 -15.22
CA PRO A 85 -1.17 -8.91 -14.22
C PRO A 85 -1.49 -7.42 -14.27
N VAL A 86 -1.68 -6.84 -15.47
CA VAL A 86 -1.99 -5.41 -15.62
C VAL A 86 -3.39 -5.11 -15.09
N ASN A 87 -4.38 -5.95 -15.41
CA ASN A 87 -5.74 -5.80 -14.91
C ASN A 87 -5.81 -5.94 -13.40
N LEU A 88 -5.07 -6.91 -12.84
CA LEU A 88 -4.98 -7.09 -11.40
C LEU A 88 -4.42 -5.83 -10.71
N TYR A 89 -3.36 -5.23 -11.27
CA TYR A 89 -2.75 -4.01 -10.72
C TYR A 89 -3.72 -2.81 -10.73
N ILE A 90 -4.38 -2.55 -11.86
CA ILE A 90 -5.35 -1.45 -11.95
C ILE A 90 -6.49 -1.71 -10.95
N PHE A 91 -6.93 -2.97 -10.79
CA PHE A 91 -8.07 -3.30 -9.93
C PHE A 91 -7.73 -3.03 -8.48
N VAL A 92 -6.60 -3.56 -8.03
CA VAL A 92 -6.08 -3.31 -6.68
C VAL A 92 -5.87 -1.81 -6.44
N SER A 93 -5.38 -1.07 -7.44
CA SER A 93 -5.19 0.38 -7.31
C SER A 93 -6.52 1.13 -7.12
N ILE A 94 -7.52 0.86 -7.96
CA ILE A 94 -8.86 1.47 -7.83
C ILE A 94 -9.45 1.12 -6.46
N VAL A 95 -9.43 -0.16 -6.08
CA VAL A 95 -9.95 -0.63 -4.79
C VAL A 95 -9.21 0.05 -3.64
N TYR A 96 -7.88 0.17 -3.71
CA TYR A 96 -7.08 0.86 -2.70
C TYR A 96 -7.48 2.34 -2.56
N PHE A 97 -7.60 3.06 -3.67
CA PHE A 97 -7.98 4.48 -3.64
C PHE A 97 -9.44 4.72 -3.23
N LEU A 98 -10.32 3.73 -3.35
CA LEU A 98 -11.70 3.82 -2.84
C LEU A 98 -11.79 3.46 -1.35
N ILE A 99 -11.11 2.39 -0.93
CA ILE A 99 -11.20 1.88 0.44
C ILE A 99 -10.37 2.72 1.42
N VAL A 100 -9.14 3.09 1.07
CA VAL A 100 -8.24 3.76 2.02
C VAL A 100 -8.77 5.10 2.49
N PRO A 101 -9.27 6.01 1.63
CA PRO A 101 -9.88 7.26 2.10
C PRO A 101 -11.14 7.02 2.93
N ALA A 102 -12.00 6.09 2.53
CA ALA A 102 -13.22 5.75 3.28
C ALA A 102 -12.90 5.19 4.68
N ALA A 103 -11.88 4.33 4.81
CA ALA A 103 -11.40 3.83 6.09
C ALA A 103 -10.70 4.91 6.93
N ARG A 104 -10.18 5.97 6.30
CA ARG A 104 -9.53 7.09 6.99
C ARG A 104 -10.53 8.09 7.57
N GLU A 105 -11.75 8.19 7.04
CA GLU A 105 -12.79 9.04 7.66
C GLU A 105 -13.18 8.51 9.05
N GLU A 106 -13.22 7.19 9.26
CA GLU A 106 -13.48 6.61 10.59
C GLU A 106 -12.33 6.85 11.59
N HIS A 107 -11.08 6.95 11.12
CA HIS A 107 -9.91 7.21 11.98
C HIS A 107 -9.53 8.69 12.12
N SER A 108 -10.01 9.58 11.25
CA SER A 108 -9.81 11.04 11.38
C SER A 108 -10.52 11.60 12.63
N SER A 109 -11.62 10.95 13.05
CA SER A 109 -12.33 11.29 14.29
C SER A 109 -11.74 10.65 15.55
N ALA A 110 -10.93 9.59 15.45
CA ALA A 110 -10.40 8.87 16.61
C ALA A 110 -8.95 9.25 17.00
N GLU A 111 -8.17 9.89 16.11
CA GLU A 111 -6.84 10.43 16.44
C GLU A 111 -6.87 11.97 16.63
N ASN A 112 -7.96 12.50 17.20
CA ASN A 112 -8.01 13.90 17.66
C ASN A 112 -8.69 14.08 19.02
N GLU A 113 -8.92 12.99 19.77
CA GLU A 113 -9.61 13.06 21.07
C GLU A 113 -8.93 12.24 22.17
N ASN A 114 -7.60 12.29 22.29
CA ASN A 114 -6.93 11.99 23.58
C ASN A 114 -5.51 12.54 23.74
N VAL A 115 -5.09 13.54 22.96
CA VAL A 115 -3.97 14.38 23.42
C VAL A 115 -4.54 15.33 24.45
N LYS A 116 -4.64 14.86 25.70
CA LYS A 116 -4.77 15.74 26.86
C LYS A 116 -3.71 16.82 26.69
N THR A 117 -4.15 18.06 26.67
CA THR A 117 -3.35 19.28 26.56
C THR A 117 -2.34 19.35 27.69
N VAL A 118 -1.22 18.65 27.52
CA VAL A 118 -0.04 18.79 28.37
C VAL A 118 0.76 19.93 27.78
N THR A 119 0.45 21.16 28.20
CA THR A 119 1.20 22.36 27.81
C THR A 119 2.61 22.29 28.38
N ALA A 120 3.58 22.93 27.71
CA ALA A 120 4.96 23.00 28.21
C ALA A 120 5.04 23.48 29.68
N LYS A 121 4.16 24.43 30.05
CA LYS A 121 4.00 24.95 31.42
C LYS A 121 3.58 23.88 32.44
N SER A 122 2.74 22.91 32.04
CA SER A 122 2.30 21.83 32.93
C SER A 122 3.44 20.85 33.24
N LEU A 123 4.36 20.62 32.30
CA LEU A 123 5.53 19.73 32.45
C LEU A 123 6.61 20.32 33.35
N ASP A 124 6.70 21.66 33.47
CA ASP A 124 7.64 22.31 34.38
C ASP A 124 7.29 22.04 35.85
N SER A 125 5.99 21.98 36.18
CA SER A 125 5.53 21.62 37.52
C SER A 125 5.83 20.16 37.90
N VAL A 126 5.89 19.28 36.89
CA VAL A 126 6.23 17.85 37.06
C VAL A 126 7.75 17.67 37.14
N GLN A 127 8.52 18.44 36.38
CA GLN A 127 9.99 18.45 36.44
C GLN A 127 10.49 18.78 37.85
N ALA A 128 9.88 19.77 38.52
CA ALA A 128 10.23 20.13 39.90
C ALA A 128 9.99 18.99 40.92
N LYS A 129 9.02 18.09 40.66
CA LYS A 129 8.76 16.91 41.49
C LYS A 129 9.73 15.76 41.18
N VAL A 130 10.07 15.58 39.91
CA VAL A 130 11.06 14.59 39.45
C VAL A 130 12.45 14.94 39.95
N ASP A 131 12.81 16.22 40.00
CA ASP A 131 14.11 16.68 40.48
C ASP A 131 14.32 16.43 41.98
N LYS A 132 13.23 16.28 42.76
CA LYS A 132 13.23 15.90 44.18
C LYS A 132 13.25 14.39 44.42
N ALA A 133 13.02 13.55 43.40
CA ALA A 133 13.02 12.10 43.53
C ALA A 133 14.46 11.54 43.38
N HIS A 134 15.02 10.98 44.45
CA HIS A 134 16.44 10.59 44.48
C HIS A 134 16.75 9.23 43.80
N ASN A 135 15.79 8.31 43.67
CA ASN A 135 16.08 6.92 43.30
C ASN A 135 15.86 6.52 41.82
N PHE A 136 15.57 7.46 40.92
CA PHE A 136 15.50 7.17 39.47
C PHE A 136 15.53 8.43 38.59
N LYS A 137 16.24 9.47 39.03
CA LYS A 137 16.18 10.82 38.43
C LYS A 137 16.54 10.87 36.93
N GLY A 138 17.52 10.07 36.49
CA GLY A 138 18.04 10.12 35.11
C GLY A 138 17.04 9.67 34.04
N VAL A 139 16.36 8.53 34.26
CA VAL A 139 15.41 7.97 33.29
C VAL A 139 14.10 8.77 33.28
N LEU A 140 13.65 9.25 34.44
CA LEU A 140 12.50 10.15 34.55
C LEU A 140 12.76 11.49 33.85
N LYS A 141 13.95 12.08 34.02
CA LYS A 141 14.32 13.35 33.36
C LYS A 141 14.35 13.21 31.84
N TYR A 142 14.95 12.14 31.31
CA TYR A 142 14.97 11.89 29.87
C TYR A 142 13.55 11.73 29.28
N GLY A 143 12.67 11.02 29.99
CA GLY A 143 11.26 10.89 29.61
C GLY A 143 10.52 12.23 29.60
N LEU A 144 10.76 13.10 30.59
CA LEU A 144 10.17 14.44 30.63
C LEU A 144 10.70 15.36 29.55
N ASP A 145 12.01 15.36 29.29
CA ASP A 145 12.62 16.21 28.25
C ASP A 145 12.09 15.83 26.86
N LYS A 146 11.95 14.53 26.59
CA LYS A 146 11.35 14.02 25.34
C LYS A 146 9.88 14.45 25.21
N ALA A 147 9.11 14.39 26.31
CA ALA A 147 7.72 14.83 26.34
C ALA A 147 7.61 16.36 26.13
N LYS A 148 8.47 17.16 26.75
CA LYS A 148 8.52 18.63 26.57
C LYS A 148 8.78 19.02 25.11
N ILE A 149 9.75 18.39 24.47
CA ILE A 149 10.07 18.63 23.05
C ILE A 149 8.87 18.29 22.17
N SER A 150 8.21 17.15 22.42
CA SER A 150 7.03 16.75 21.66
C SER A 150 5.85 17.72 21.83
N ALA A 151 5.64 18.25 23.03
CA ALA A 151 4.59 19.23 23.32
C ALA A 151 4.87 20.59 22.65
N VAL A 152 6.12 21.05 22.69
CA VAL A 152 6.54 22.31 22.02
C VAL A 152 6.41 22.20 20.50
N ILE A 153 6.84 21.09 19.90
CA ILE A 153 6.67 20.85 18.45
C ILE A 153 5.19 20.80 18.08
N PHE A 154 4.35 20.21 18.94
CA PHE A 154 2.91 20.13 18.74
C PHE A 154 2.23 21.51 18.83
N GLU A 155 2.59 22.33 19.83
CA GLU A 155 2.12 23.72 19.95
C GLU A 155 2.52 24.53 18.72
N TYR A 156 3.78 24.45 18.28
CA TYR A 156 4.27 25.13 17.09
C TYR A 156 3.49 24.74 15.81
N LYS A 157 3.23 23.44 15.61
CA LYS A 157 2.50 22.94 14.43
C LYS A 157 1.03 23.36 14.41
N ARG A 158 0.45 23.75 15.55
CA ARG A 158 -0.91 24.30 15.65
C ARG A 158 -0.99 25.82 15.45
N MET A 159 0.12 26.54 15.47
CA MET A 159 0.15 28.00 15.28
C MET A 159 0.00 28.38 13.80
N SER A 160 -0.52 29.57 13.53
CA SER A 160 -0.55 30.15 12.18
C SER A 160 0.87 30.43 11.67
N PHE A 161 1.08 30.41 10.35
CA PHE A 161 2.41 30.61 9.75
C PHE A 161 3.10 31.93 10.17
N ASN A 162 2.33 33.02 10.38
CA ASN A 162 2.86 34.29 10.88
C ASN A 162 3.29 34.20 12.35
N ASP A 163 2.56 33.44 13.16
CA ASP A 163 2.84 33.25 14.59
C ASP A 163 4.01 32.28 14.81
N GLN A 164 4.22 31.34 13.88
CA GLN A 164 5.39 30.47 13.85
C GLN A 164 6.68 31.26 13.63
N ALA A 165 6.66 32.25 12.72
CA ALA A 165 7.82 33.09 12.44
C ALA A 165 8.22 33.93 13.67
N SER A 166 7.24 34.56 14.33
CA SER A 166 7.47 35.34 15.54
C SER A 166 7.95 34.48 16.73
N TYR A 167 7.44 33.25 16.84
CA TYR A 167 7.89 32.29 17.85
C TYR A 167 9.36 31.87 17.65
N LEU A 168 9.77 31.55 16.41
CA LEU A 168 11.17 31.21 16.11
C LEU A 168 12.12 32.38 16.38
N ASP A 169 11.69 33.60 16.07
CA ASP A 169 12.46 34.80 16.38
C ASP A 169 12.59 35.05 17.89
N SER A 170 11.61 34.64 18.69
CA SER A 170 11.68 34.71 20.16
C SER A 170 12.73 33.74 20.74
N ILE A 171 12.89 32.55 20.14
CA ILE A 171 13.90 31.56 20.56
C ILE A 171 15.31 32.01 20.18
N LYS A 172 15.48 32.61 18.99
CA LYS A 172 16.79 33.11 18.54
C LYS A 172 17.32 34.31 19.35
N LYS A 173 16.47 35.00 20.12
CA LYS A 173 16.82 36.18 20.91
C LYS A 173 17.28 35.87 22.34
N VAL A 174 17.28 34.60 22.75
CA VAL A 174 17.82 34.19 24.05
C VAL A 174 19.35 34.04 23.92
N PRO A 175 20.16 34.75 24.73
CA PRO A 175 21.62 34.73 24.63
C PRO A 175 22.25 33.38 24.99
#